data_AF-A0A315XH17-F1
#
_entry.id   AF-A0A315XH17-F1
#
_cell.length_a   1.000
_cell.length_b   1.000
_cell.length_c   1.000
_cell.angle_alpha   90.00
_cell.angle_beta   90.00
_cell.angle_gamma   90.00
#
_symmetry.space_group_name_H-M   'P 1'
#
loop_
_entity.id
_entity.type
_entity.pdbx_description
1 polymer ?
#
loop_
_entity_poly.entity_id
_entity_poly.type
_entity_poly.pdbx_seq_one_letter_code
_entity_poly.pdbx_strand_id
1 'polypeptide(L)' 'MPRKFINRYEESAYLDREYRSDKFSLTVIYGRRRVGKTELIGNFLKEKPGIYFLADKRGIRKYFGHLL' A
#
# COMPACT_ATOMS: atom_id res chain seq x y z
N MET A 1 16.37 11.93 -6.26
CA MET A 1 15.03 12.57 -6.42
C MET A 1 13.98 11.59 -5.90
N PRO A 2 13.07 11.99 -5.00
CA PRO A 2 11.97 11.11 -4.61
C PRO A 2 11.16 10.77 -5.86
N ARG A 3 10.90 9.48 -6.10
CA ARG A 3 10.08 9.05 -7.23
C ARG A 3 8.65 9.50 -6.97
N LYS A 4 8.09 10.31 -7.86
CA LYS A 4 6.69 10.73 -7.79
C LYS A 4 5.80 9.51 -8.02
N PHE A 5 4.83 9.28 -7.13
CA PHE A 5 3.76 8.31 -7.36
C PHE A 5 2.81 8.91 -8.42
N ILE A 6 2.66 8.23 -9.55
CA ILE A 6 1.88 8.71 -10.70
C ILE A 6 0.82 7.67 -11.04
N ASN A 7 -0.39 8.14 -11.38
CA ASN A 7 -1.55 7.32 -11.71
C ASN A 7 -2.07 6.53 -10.47
N ARG A 8 -2.92 5.51 -10.69
CA ARG A 8 -3.59 4.69 -9.67
C ARG A 8 -4.67 5.42 -8.86
N TYR A 9 -5.31 6.42 -9.48
CA TYR A 9 -6.37 7.21 -8.82
C TYR A 9 -7.57 6.34 -8.46
N GLU A 10 -7.97 5.44 -9.36
CA GLU A 10 -9.11 4.54 -9.14
C GLU A 10 -8.82 3.54 -8.02
N GLU A 11 -7.67 2.88 -8.03
CA GLU A 11 -7.31 1.92 -6.98
C GLU A 11 -7.12 2.61 -5.63
N SER A 12 -6.55 3.82 -5.60
CA SER A 12 -6.41 4.61 -4.37
C SER A 12 -7.78 5.02 -3.82
N ALA A 13 -8.68 5.51 -4.68
CA ALA A 13 -10.03 5.90 -4.29
C ALA A 13 -10.86 4.70 -3.79
N TYR A 14 -10.68 3.52 -4.39
CA TYR A 14 -11.28 2.28 -3.92
C TYR A 14 -10.79 1.92 -2.51
N LEU A 15 -9.47 1.91 -2.29
CA LEU A 15 -8.90 1.62 -0.98
C LEU A 15 -9.36 2.63 0.10
N ASP A 16 -9.44 3.91 -0.24
CA ASP A 16 -9.93 4.95 0.67
C ASP A 16 -11.42 4.78 1.01
N ARG A 17 -12.23 4.37 0.04
CA ARG A 17 -13.66 4.09 0.27
C ARG A 17 -13.83 2.89 1.19
N GLU A 18 -13.13 1.79 0.93
CA GLU A 18 -13.19 0.60 1.77
C GLU A 18 -12.68 0.88 3.19
N TYR A 19 -11.62 1.68 3.34
CA TYR A 19 -11.07 2.07 4.64
C TYR A 19 -12.01 2.95 5.47
N ARG A 20 -12.80 3.82 4.82
CA ARG A 20 -13.77 4.71 5.50
C ARG A 20 -15.12 4.05 5.74
N SER A 21 -15.32 2.84 5.23
CA SER A 21 -16.56 2.09 5.43
C SER A 21 -16.67 1.64 6.89
N ASP A 22 -17.85 1.79 7.50
CA ASP A 22 -18.14 1.23 8.83
C ASP A 22 -18.40 -0.29 8.80
N LYS A 23 -18.19 -0.93 7.65
CA LYS A 23 -18.35 -2.38 7.46
C LYS A 23 -17.00 -3.05 7.38
N PHE A 24 -16.98 -4.34 7.73
CA PHE A 24 -15.80 -5.18 7.50
C PHE A 24 -15.48 -5.29 6.00
N SER A 25 -14.22 -5.04 5.65
CA SER A 25 -13.71 -5.15 4.28
C SER A 25 -12.42 -5.95 4.22
N LEU A 26 -12.34 -6.86 3.25
CA LEU A 26 -11.11 -7.58 2.89
C LEU A 26 -10.79 -7.28 1.42
N THR A 27 -9.73 -6.51 1.20
CA THR A 27 -9.26 -6.18 -0.16
C THR A 27 -8.07 -7.04 -0.56
N VAL A 28 -8.19 -7.73 -1.70
CA VAL A 28 -7.09 -8.49 -2.30
C VAL A 28 -6.51 -7.73 -3.50
N ILE A 29 -5.25 -7.29 -3.39
CA ILE A 29 -4.55 -6.59 -4.47
C ILE A 29 -3.65 -7.59 -5.20
N TYR A 30 -3.96 -7.90 -6.47
CA TYR A 30 -3.23 -8.87 -7.29
C TYR A 30 -2.69 -8.25 -8.59
N GLY A 31 -1.87 -9.00 -9.34
CA GLY A 31 -1.35 -8.59 -10.65
C GLY A 31 0.10 -9.02 -10.89
N ARG A 32 0.68 -8.66 -12.05
CA ARG A 32 2.04 -9.07 -12.45
C ARG A 32 3.13 -8.55 -11.50
N ARG A 33 4.30 -9.20 -11.53
CA ARG A 33 5.48 -8.75 -10.77
C ARG A 33 5.92 -7.35 -11.27
N ARG A 34 6.30 -6.45 -10.35
CA ARG A 34 6.77 -5.07 -10.62
C ARG A 34 5.75 -4.05 -11.15
N VAL A 35 4.44 -4.32 -11.10
CA VAL A 35 3.40 -3.34 -11.49
C VAL A 35 3.16 -2.21 -10.46
N GLY A 36 3.87 -2.22 -9.33
CA GLY A 36 3.76 -1.17 -8.31
C GLY A 36 2.75 -1.42 -7.18
N LYS A 37 2.30 -2.67 -6.95
CA LYS A 37 1.39 -3.00 -5.83
C LYS A 37 1.91 -2.56 -4.46
N THR A 38 3.19 -2.84 -4.19
CA THR A 38 3.84 -2.44 -2.93
C THR A 38 3.84 -0.93 -2.75
N GLU A 39 4.06 -0.19 -3.85
CA GLU A 39 4.05 1.27 -3.83
C GLU A 39 2.64 1.82 -3.59
N LEU A 40 1.61 1.22 -4.20
CA LEU A 40 0.21 1.57 -3.96
C LEU A 40 -0.16 1.43 -2.47
N ILE A 41 0.17 0.29 -1.85
CA ILE A 41 -0.11 0.05 -0.42
C ILE A 41 0.70 1.01 0.46
N GLY A 42 1.99 1.18 0.17
CA GLY A 42 2.85 2.10 0.91
C GLY A 42 2.32 3.52 0.87
N ASN A 43 1.91 4.01 -0.31
CA ASN A 43 1.35 5.34 -0.46
C ASN A 43 -0.02 5.49 0.22
N PHE A 44 -0.87 4.48 0.13
CA PHE A 44 -2.17 4.45 0.81
C PHE A 44 -2.05 4.53 2.34
N LEU A 45 -1.02 3.91 2.92
CA LEU A 45 -0.77 3.86 4.36
C LEU A 45 -0.06 5.10 4.95
N LYS A 46 0.62 5.93 4.15
CA LYS A 46 1.39 7.10 4.65
C LYS A 46 0.59 8.03 5.57
N GLU A 47 -0.68 8.23 5.26
CA GLU A 47 -1.56 9.17 5.96
C GLU A 47 -2.60 8.46 6.84
N LYS A 48 -2.35 7.18 7.20
CA LYS A 48 -3.34 6.35 7.92
C LYS A 48 -2.68 5.51 9.02
N PRO A 49 -3.32 5.37 10.20
CA PRO A 49 -2.88 4.38 11.18
C PRO A 49 -3.05 2.97 10.59
N GLY A 50 -1.96 2.23 10.46
CA GLY A 50 -1.98 0.89 9.88
C GLY A 50 -0.67 0.14 10.06
N ILE A 51 -0.73 -1.18 9.96
CA ILE A 51 0.41 -2.07 10.07
C ILE A 51 0.72 -2.64 8.70
N TYR A 52 1.95 -2.45 8.22
CA TYR A 52 2.45 -3.13 7.03
C TYR A 52 3.21 -4.39 7.44
N PHE A 53 2.65 -5.56 7.15
CA PHE A 53 3.31 -6.84 7.38
C PHE A 53 3.76 -7.46 6.05
N LEU A 54 5.07 -7.60 5.88
CA LEU A 54 5.62 -8.34 4.75
C LEU A 54 5.72 -9.82 5.13
N ALA A 55 4.81 -10.64 4.60
CA ALA A 55 4.84 -12.09 4.73
C ALA A 55 5.93 -12.73 3.83
N ASP A 56 7.17 -12.29 4.00
CA ASP A 56 8.35 -12.79 3.32
C ASP A 56 9.40 -13.23 4.36
N LYS A 57 10.13 -14.31 4.07
CA LYS A 57 11.15 -14.88 4.96
C LYS A 57 12.31 -13.91 5.26
N ARG A 58 12.40 -12.79 4.54
CA ARG A 58 13.51 -11.82 4.59
C ARG A 58 13.33 -10.68 5.61
N GLY A 59 12.17 -10.59 6.27
CA GLY A 59 11.87 -9.59 7.29
C GLY A 59 11.60 -8.18 6.75
N ILE A 60 11.07 -7.30 7.61
CA ILE A 60 10.53 -5.96 7.26
C ILE A 60 11.62 -4.91 6.97
N ARG A 61 12.82 -5.09 7.55
CA ARG A 61 13.88 -4.06 7.64
C ARG A 61 14.34 -3.46 6.30
N LYS A 62 14.13 -4.17 5.18
CA LYS A 62 14.65 -3.76 3.87
C LYS A 62 13.77 -2.76 3.11
N TYR A 63 12.50 -2.57 3.51
CA TYR A 63 11.51 -1.85 2.69
C TYR A 63 11.08 -0.50 3.25
N PHE A 64 11.31 -0.24 4.55
CA PHE A 64 10.85 0.99 5.23
C PHE A 64 11.97 1.90 5.74
N GLY A 65 13.24 1.56 5.53
CA GLY A 65 14.40 2.37 5.98
C GLY A 65 14.55 3.75 5.30
N HIS A 66 13.59 4.16 4.46
CA HIS A 66 13.54 5.49 3.83
C HIS A 66 12.27 6.29 4.19
N LEU A 67 11.38 5.74 5.04
CA LEU A 67 10.08 6.33 5.40
C LEU A 67 9.94 6.65 6.90
N LEU A 68 10.99 6.38 7.68
CA LEU A 68 11.26 7.00 8.99
C LEU A 68 12.49 7.90 8.82
#